data_AF-A0A7C2AE33-F1
#
_entry.id   AF-A0A7C2AE33-F1
#
_cell.length_a   1.000
_cell.length_b   1.000
_cell.length_c   1.000
_cell.angle_alpha   90.00
_cell.angle_beta   90.00
_cell.angle_gamma   90.00
#
_symmetry.space_group_name_H-M   'P 1'
#
loop_
_entity.id
_entity.type
_entity.pdbx_description
1 polymer ?
#
loop_
_entity_poly.entity_id
_entity_poly.type
_entity_poly.pdbx_seq_one_letter_code
_entity_poly.pdbx_strand_id
1 'polypeptide(L)' 'PTTTINYTVPKNSFVIIRVYDILGNEVTTLVNGEKSVGNYNVQFNGSNLASGIYFYSMHAGNYVETKKLILMK' A
#
# COMPACT_ATOMS: atom_id res chain seq x y z
N PRO A 1 12.92 6.70 6.58
CA PRO A 1 12.50 6.84 5.16
C PRO A 1 10.98 6.83 5.05
N THR A 2 10.39 7.83 4.40
CA THR A 2 8.94 7.93 4.16
C THR A 2 8.65 8.00 2.67
N THR A 3 7.62 7.30 2.22
CA THR A 3 7.21 7.30 0.81
C THR A 3 5.72 7.58 0.73
N THR A 4 5.32 8.46 -0.20
CA THR A 4 3.92 8.71 -0.51
C THR A 4 3.48 7.77 -1.62
N ILE A 5 2.49 6.93 -1.32
CA ILE A 5 1.86 6.03 -2.29
C ILE A 5 0.61 6.72 -2.82
N ASN A 6 0.61 7.05 -4.11
CA ASN A 6 -0.57 7.59 -4.80
C ASN A 6 -1.37 6.43 -5.39
N TYR A 7 -2.69 6.46 -5.21
CA TYR A 7 -3.59 5.44 -5.73
C TYR A 7 -4.92 6.06 -6.19
N THR A 8 -5.53 5.41 -7.17
CA THR A 8 -6.80 5.86 -7.75
C THR A 8 -7.86 4.82 -7.48
N VAL A 9 -9.02 5.28 -7.02
CA VAL A 9 -10.20 4.47 -6.80
C VAL A 9 -11.15 4.76 -7.98
N PRO A 10 -11.32 3.83 -8.94
CA PRO A 10 -12.11 4.09 -10.15
C PRO A 10 -13.62 4.03 -9.91
N LYS A 11 -14.06 3.42 -8.80
CA LYS A 11 -15.46 3.31 -8.38
C LYS A 11 -15.54 3.21 -6.86
N ASN A 12 -16.66 3.67 -6.29
CA ASN A 12 -16.92 3.51 -4.86
C ASN A 12 -16.76 2.04 -4.46
N SER A 13 -15.80 1.78 -3.58
CA SER A 13 -15.43 0.42 -3.19
C SER A 13 -14.74 0.41 -1.84
N PHE A 14 -14.75 -0.77 -1.20
CA PHE A 14 -13.92 -1.01 -0.03
C PHE A 14 -12.47 -1.19 -0.46
N VAL A 15 -11.59 -0.32 0.03
CA VAL A 15 -10.17 -0.28 -0.33
C VAL A 15 -9.32 -0.79 0.82
N ILE A 16 -8.43 -1.73 0.51
CA ILE A 16 -7.42 -2.24 1.43
C ILE A 16 -6.06 -2.04 0.79
N ILE A 17 -5.15 -1.33 1.47
CA ILE A 17 -3.75 -1.23 1.07
C ILE A 17 -2.89 -1.82 2.18
N ARG A 18 -2.13 -2.85 1.86
CA ARG A 18 -1.25 -3.57 2.78
C ARG A 18 0.17 -3.59 2.25
N VAL A 19 1.14 -3.62 3.16
CA VAL A 19 2.56 -3.77 2.86
C VAL A 19 3.04 -5.12 3.39
N TYR A 20 3.85 -5.81 2.61
CA TYR A 20 4.42 -7.12 2.90
C TYR A 20 5.93 -7.11 2.71
N ASP A 21 6.61 -7.99 3.43
CA ASP A 21 8.01 -8.32 3.17
C ASP A 21 8.17 -9.33 2.01
N ILE A 22 9.40 -9.69 1.66
CA ILE A 22 9.70 -10.64 0.58
C ILE A 22 9.21 -12.08 0.85
N LEU A 23 8.91 -12.41 2.11
CA LEU A 23 8.41 -13.72 2.53
C LEU A 23 6.88 -13.75 2.52
N GLY A 24 6.23 -12.61 2.26
CA GLY A 24 4.78 -12.47 2.24
C GLY A 24 4.16 -12.17 3.61
N ASN A 25 4.98 -11.86 4.62
CA ASN A 25 4.43 -11.45 5.93
C ASN A 25 3.85 -10.05 5.82
N GLU A 26 2.64 -9.85 6.33
CA GLU A 26 2.04 -8.51 6.42
C GLU A 26 2.83 -7.67 7.44
N VAL A 27 3.40 -6.57 6.97
CA VAL A 27 4.15 -5.60 7.77
C VAL A 27 3.23 -4.56 8.36
N THR A 28 2.30 -4.04 7.55
CA THR A 28 1.34 -3.03 7.99
C THR A 28 0.17 -2.88 7.01
N THR A 29 -0.98 -2.46 7.53
CA THR A 29 -2.14 -2.03 6.74
C THR A 29 -2.18 -0.50 6.72
N LEU A 30 -2.10 0.10 5.53
CA LEU A 30 -2.10 1.56 5.32
C LEU A 30 -3.51 2.13 5.11
N VAL A 31 -4.38 1.37 4.46
CA VAL A 31 -5.78 1.75 4.19
C VAL A 31 -6.64 0.52 4.42
N ASN A 32 -7.78 0.70 5.08
CA ASN A 32 -8.78 -0.34 5.31
C ASN A 32 -10.15 0.31 5.51
N GLY A 33 -10.87 0.56 4.42
CA GLY A 33 -12.19 1.20 4.51
C GLY A 33 -12.79 1.58 3.17
N GLU A 34 -14.05 2.02 3.21
CA GLU A 34 -14.75 2.51 2.03
C GLU A 34 -14.13 3.81 1.50
N LYS A 35 -13.93 3.87 0.19
CA LYS A 35 -13.47 5.06 -0.52
C LYS A 35 -14.39 5.32 -1.71
N SER A 36 -14.73 6.59 -1.89
CA SER A 36 -15.41 7.05 -3.09
C SER A 36 -14.45 7.06 -4.29
N VAL A 37 -15.00 7.19 -5.48
CA VAL A 37 -14.22 7.45 -6.70
C VAL A 37 -13.33 8.69 -6.52
N GLY A 38 -12.05 8.58 -6.87
CA GLY A 38 -11.11 9.68 -6.73
C GLY A 38 -9.64 9.25 -6.66
N ASN A 39 -8.77 10.26 -6.56
CA ASN A 39 -7.34 10.08 -6.34
C ASN A 39 -7.02 10.32 -4.87
N TYR A 40 -6.21 9.44 -4.31
CA TYR A 40 -5.82 9.48 -2.91
C TYR A 40 -4.31 9.28 -2.78
N ASN A 41 -3.79 9.67 -1.64
CA ASN A 41 -2.45 9.33 -1.24
C ASN A 41 -2.48 8.71 0.17
N VAL A 42 -1.48 7.89 0.45
CA VAL A 42 -1.22 7.37 1.78
C VAL A 42 0.29 7.37 2.03
N GLN A 43 0.69 7.71 3.24
CA GLN A 43 2.09 7.73 3.61
C GLN A 43 2.49 6.37 4.20
N PHE A 44 3.55 5.79 3.63
CA PHE A 44 4.23 4.65 4.21
C PHE A 44 5.47 5.13 4.97
N ASN A 45 5.53 4.84 6.27
CA ASN A 45 6.70 5.10 7.10
C ASN A 45 7.47 3.81 7.36
N GLY A 46 8.57 3.62 6.62
CA GLY A 46 9.47 2.47 6.77
C GLY A 46 10.63 2.70 7.74
N SER A 47 10.61 3.74 8.58
CA SER A 47 11.79 4.13 9.37
C SER A 47 12.23 3.06 10.39
N ASN A 48 11.28 2.24 10.87
CA ASN A 48 11.53 1.12 11.79
C ASN A 48 11.82 -0.21 11.08
N LEU A 49 11.89 -0.22 9.75
CA LEU A 49 12.11 -1.42 8.95
C LEU A 49 13.57 -1.50 8.47
N ALA A 50 14.05 -2.71 8.18
CA ALA A 50 15.37 -2.90 7.57
C ALA A 50 15.35 -2.47 6.10
N SER A 51 16.48 -1.97 5.58
CA SER A 51 16.64 -1.74 4.14
C SER A 51 16.41 -3.05 3.38
N GLY A 52 15.68 -3.00 2.28
CA GLY A 52 15.27 -4.21 1.57
C GLY A 52 14.14 -3.98 0.59
N ILE A 53 13.65 -5.08 0.02
CA ILE A 53 12.50 -5.07 -0.89
C ILE A 53 11.24 -5.35 -0.09
N TYR A 54 10.21 -4.55 -0.36
CA TYR A 54 8.87 -4.70 0.18
C TYR A 54 7.89 -4.67 -0.98
N PHE A 55 6.67 -5.15 -0.74
CA PHE A 55 5.58 -5.09 -1.69
C PHE A 55 4.40 -4.40 -1.03
N TYR A 56 3.66 -3.58 -1.77
CA TYR A 56 2.34 -3.17 -1.32
C TYR A 56 1.29 -3.65 -2.30
N SER A 57 0.16 -4.11 -1.77
CA SER A 57 -1.00 -4.53 -2.54
C SER A 57 -2.19 -3.62 -2.24
N MET A 58 -2.84 -3.11 -3.27
CA MET A 58 -4.13 -2.44 -3.20
C MET A 58 -5.22 -3.40 -3.68
N HIS A 59 -6.26 -3.57 -2.87
CA HIS A 59 -7.50 -4.27 -3.23
C HIS A 59 -8.64 -3.25 -3.22
N ALA A 60 -9.42 -3.20 -4.29
CA ALA A 60 -10.60 -2.36 -4.44
C ALA A 60 -11.71 -3.13 -5.18
N GLY A 61 -12.51 -3.89 -4.43
CA GLY A 61 -13.42 -4.90 -5.00
C GLY A 61 -12.64 -5.96 -5.80
N ASN A 62 -12.92 -6.08 -7.10
CA ASN A 62 -12.23 -7.03 -7.99
C ASN A 62 -10.89 -6.51 -8.53
N TYR A 63 -10.55 -5.25 -8.27
CA TYR A 63 -9.28 -4.67 -8.70
C TYR A 63 -8.21 -5.00 -7.66
N VAL A 64 -7.12 -5.61 -8.11
CA VAL A 64 -5.92 -5.89 -7.30
C VAL A 64 -4.70 -5.36 -8.03
N GLU A 65 -3.93 -4.50 -7.38
CA GLU A 65 -2.66 -4.00 -7.89
C GLU A 65 -1.57 -4.25 -6.85
N THR A 66 -0.46 -4.87 -7.25
CA THR A 66 0.71 -5.05 -6.39
C THR A 66 1.91 -4.38 -6.98
N LYS A 67 2.64 -3.61 -6.17
CA LYS A 67 3.81 -2.85 -6.59
C LYS A 67 4.97 -3.09 -5.64
N LYS A 68 6.18 -3.12 -6.21
CA LYS A 68 7.44 -3.29 -5.49
C LYS A 68 7.90 -1.93 -4.93
N LEU A 69 8.37 -1.95 -3.69
CA LEU A 69 8.98 -0.82 -2.99
C LEU A 69 10.41 -1.22 -2.58
N ILE A 70 11.38 -0.35 -2.84
CA ILE A 70 12.76 -0.53 -2.36
C ILE A 70 12.97 0.46 -1.23
N LEU A 71 13.20 -0.07 -0.03
CA LEU A 71 13.48 0.73 1.14
C LEU A 71 15.00 0.85 1.30
N MET A 72 15.50 2.08 1.24
CA MET A 72 16.90 2.42 1.49
C MET A 72 16.97 3.33 2.71
N LYS A 73 17.90 3.04 3.62
CA LYS A 73 18.25 3.89 4.76
C LYS A 73 19.36 4.85 4.38
#